data_AF-A0A949AN95-F1
#
_entry.id   AF-A0A949AN95-F1
#
_cell.length_a   1.000
_cell.length_b   1.000
_cell.length_c   1.000
_cell.angle_alpha   90.00
_cell.angle_beta   90.00
_cell.angle_gamma   90.00
#
_symmetry.space_group_name_H-M   'P 1'
#
loop_
_entity.id
_entity.type
_entity.pdbx_description
1 polymer ?
#
loop_
_entity_poly.entity_id
_entity_poly.type
_entity_poly.pdbx_seq_one_letter_code
_entity_poly.pdbx_strand_id
1 'polypeptide(L)'
;MFKEVVYGEDGRPKGNCDADFVLQTTKDYYENNCERAVIVSSDGDYASLVKFLIDNKRLLVVLSPARKEKCSILLKRTGATISYINDQRSILYLSKKKKPPLRTKS
;
A
#
# COMPACT_ATOMS: atom_id res chain seq x y z
N MET A 1 10.82 -2.19 -0.01
CA MET A 1 11.57 -3.46 0.00
C MET A 1 11.45 -4.05 -1.39
N PHE A 2 12.55 -4.32 -2.09
CA PHE A 2 12.53 -5.03 -3.37
C PHE A 2 13.17 -6.39 -3.14
N LYS A 3 12.50 -7.47 -3.54
CA LYS A 3 12.99 -8.85 -3.39
C LYS A 3 13.89 -9.20 -4.56
N GLU A 4 14.92 -10.01 -4.33
CA GLU A 4 15.63 -10.69 -5.42
C GLU A 4 14.63 -11.52 -6.24
N VAL A 5 14.72 -11.37 -7.56
CA VAL A 5 13.82 -12.03 -8.51
C VAL A 5 14.43 -13.37 -8.89
N VAL A 6 13.83 -14.46 -8.39
CA VAL A 6 14.18 -15.81 -8.82
C VAL A 6 13.33 -16.13 -10.05
N TYR A 7 13.94 -16.60 -11.13
CA TYR A 7 13.20 -17.01 -12.33
C TYR A 7 12.78 -18.47 -12.19
N GLY A 8 11.51 -18.77 -12.48
CA GLY A 8 11.01 -20.15 -12.53
C GLY A 8 11.53 -20.91 -13.75
N GLU A 9 11.27 -22.23 -13.81
CA GLU A 9 11.60 -23.08 -14.96
C GLU A 9 10.95 -22.60 -16.27
N ASP A 10 9.88 -21.82 -16.18
CA ASP A 10 9.17 -21.19 -17.29
C ASP A 10 9.76 -19.82 -17.71
N GLY A 11 10.88 -19.41 -17.10
CA GLY A 11 11.53 -18.11 -17.34
C GLY A 11 10.76 -16.92 -16.78
N ARG A 12 9.68 -17.13 -16.00
CA ARG A 12 8.93 -16.03 -15.39
C ARG A 12 9.54 -15.62 -14.06
N PRO A 13 9.61 -14.31 -13.77
CA PRO A 13 10.06 -13.83 -12.47
C PRO A 13 9.09 -14.27 -11.37
N LYS A 14 9.53 -15.15 -10.47
CA LYS A 14 8.86 -15.49 -9.20
C LYS A 14 9.33 -14.51 -8.13
N GLY A 15 8.62 -13.39 -8.01
CA GLY A 15 8.87 -12.38 -6.98
C GLY A 15 7.61 -12.11 -6.17
N ASN A 16 7.21 -13.03 -5.29
CA ASN A 16 6.18 -12.71 -4.30
C ASN A 16 6.84 -12.04 -3.07
N CYS A 17 6.39 -10.83 -2.74
CA CYS A 17 6.79 -10.09 -1.55
C CYS A 17 5.80 -10.22 -0.38
N ASP A 18 4.68 -10.95 -0.52
CA ASP A 18 3.63 -11.08 0.49
C ASP A 18 4.17 -11.58 1.84
N ALA A 19 4.95 -12.66 1.81
CA ALA A 19 5.51 -13.25 3.03
C ALA A 19 6.49 -12.28 3.73
N ASP A 20 7.34 -11.60 2.97
CA ASP A 20 8.30 -10.64 3.52
C ASP A 20 7.58 -9.42 4.08
N PHE A 21 6.51 -8.97 3.40
CA PHE A 21 5.67 -7.86 3.85
C PHE A 21 4.95 -8.19 5.17
N VAL A 22 4.35 -9.37 5.26
CA VAL A 22 3.70 -9.85 6.50
C VAL A 22 4.74 -10.01 7.62
N LEU A 23 5.89 -10.61 7.34
CA LEU A 23 6.95 -10.81 8.31
C LEU A 23 7.50 -9.49 8.83
N GLN A 24 7.82 -8.55 7.95
CA GLN A 24 8.33 -7.23 8.33
C GLN A 24 7.32 -6.47 9.19
N THR A 25 6.05 -6.46 8.80
CA THR A 25 4.99 -5.80 9.58
C THR A 25 4.83 -6.41 10.97
N THR A 26 4.93 -7.74 11.06
CA THR A 26 4.86 -8.47 12.34
C THR A 26 6.07 -8.17 13.21
N LYS A 27 7.27 -8.13 12.62
CA LYS A 27 8.51 -7.75 13.31
C LYS A 27 8.41 -6.32 13.87
N ASP A 28 8.01 -5.35 13.05
CA ASP A 28 7.88 -3.95 13.46
C ASP A 28 6.87 -3.77 14.60
N TYR A 29 5.81 -4.58 14.62
CA TYR A 29 4.86 -4.63 15.72
C TYR A 29 5.50 -5.11 17.02
N TYR A 30 6.17 -6.26 17.02
CA TYR A 30 6.74 -6.85 18.24
C TYR A 30 7.96 -6.09 18.76
N GLU A 31 8.73 -5.47 17.88
CA GLU A 31 9.88 -4.62 18.24
C GLU A 31 9.46 -3.19 18.65
N ASN A 32 8.16 -2.87 18.62
CA ASN A 32 7.62 -1.51 18.87
C ASN A 32 8.25 -0.42 17.98
N ASN A 33 8.69 -0.78 16.77
CA ASN A 33 9.25 0.16 15.79
C ASN A 33 8.16 0.93 15.03
N CYS A 34 6.88 0.59 15.23
CA CYS A 34 5.74 1.20 14.56
C CYS A 34 4.59 1.45 15.56
N GLU A 35 4.24 2.72 15.76
CA GLU A 35 3.11 3.09 16.62
C GLU A 35 1.77 2.67 15.99
N ARG A 36 1.59 2.99 14.70
CA ARG A 36 0.42 2.66 13.89
C ARG A 36 0.82 2.43 12.43
N ALA A 37 0.20 1.45 11.79
CA ALA A 37 0.49 1.02 10.43
C ALA A 37 -0.51 1.57 9.41
N VAL A 38 0.00 1.99 8.25
CA VAL A 38 -0.80 2.23 7.04
C VAL A 38 -0.50 1.10 6.06
N ILE A 39 -1.51 0.30 5.73
CA ILE A 39 -1.36 -0.81 4.80
C ILE A 39 -1.79 -0.35 3.41
N VAL A 40 -0.85 -0.33 2.47
CA VAL A 40 -1.13 0.11 1.09
C VAL A 40 -1.37 -1.11 0.21
N SER A 41 -2.62 -1.56 0.10
CA SER A 41 -3.00 -2.69 -0.75
C SER A 41 -4.50 -2.73 -1.04
N SER A 42 -4.86 -3.44 -2.11
CA SER A 42 -6.24 -3.81 -2.45
C SER A 42 -6.48 -5.34 -2.36
N ASP A 43 -5.44 -6.11 -2.00
CA ASP A 43 -5.42 -7.57 -2.03
C ASP A 43 -6.06 -8.20 -0.78
N GLY A 44 -6.89 -9.21 -1.01
CA GLY A 44 -7.57 -9.97 0.04
C GLY A 44 -6.64 -10.82 0.89
N ASP A 45 -5.47 -11.19 0.38
CA ASP A 45 -4.54 -12.07 1.07
C ASP A 45 -3.98 -11.45 2.36
N TYR A 46 -4.00 -10.12 2.47
CA TYR A 46 -3.59 -9.41 3.68
C TYR A 46 -4.72 -9.23 4.71
N ALA A 47 -5.91 -9.80 4.50
CA ALA A 47 -7.03 -9.65 5.44
C ALA A 47 -6.70 -10.14 6.85
N SER A 48 -5.89 -11.20 6.98
CA SER A 48 -5.42 -11.71 8.28
C SER A 48 -4.48 -10.72 8.97
N LEU A 49 -3.51 -10.15 8.24
CA LEU A 49 -2.61 -9.12 8.75
C LEU A 49 -3.38 -7.86 9.19
N VAL A 50 -4.34 -7.42 8.37
CA VAL A 50 -5.18 -6.26 8.68
C VAL A 50 -5.99 -6.51 9.94
N LYS A 51 -6.61 -7.69 10.08
CA LYS A 51 -7.35 -8.06 11.29
C LYS A 51 -6.46 -8.08 12.52
N PHE A 52 -5.28 -8.68 12.43
CA PHE A 52 -4.28 -8.66 13.50
C PHE A 52 -3.95 -7.23 13.94
N LEU A 53 -3.73 -6.30 13.01
CA LEU A 53 -3.44 -4.90 13.35
C LEU A 53 -4.63 -4.16 13.96
N ILE A 54 -5.87 -4.47 13.55
CA ILE A 54 -7.09 -3.92 14.15
C ILE A 54 -7.24 -4.39 15.59
N ASP A 55 -7.16 -5.70 15.82
CA ASP A 55 -7.36 -6.32 17.13
C ASP A 55 -6.34 -5.78 18.16
N ASN A 56 -5.14 -5.43 17.70
CA ASN A 56 -4.09 -4.83 18.54
C ASN A 56 -4.09 -3.29 18.55
N LYS A 57 -5.10 -2.63 17.96
CA LYS A 57 -5.22 -1.15 17.87
C LYS A 57 -4.03 -0.46 17.18
N ARG A 58 -3.40 -1.16 16.23
CA ARG A 58 -2.24 -0.67 15.47
C ARG A 58 -2.56 -0.31 14.03
N LEU A 59 -3.72 -0.66 13.49
CA LEU A 59 -4.10 -0.23 12.14
C LEU A 59 -4.56 1.23 12.15
N LEU A 60 -3.94 2.09 11.33
CA LEU A 60 -4.43 3.43 11.07
C LEU A 60 -5.48 3.44 9.96
N VAL A 61 -5.11 2.93 8.78
CA VAL A 61 -5.96 2.89 7.59
C VAL A 61 -5.39 1.89 6.59
N VAL A 62 -6.27 1.27 5.80
CA VAL A 62 -5.88 0.58 4.55
C VAL A 62 -6.02 1.58 3.40
N LEU A 63 -4.91 1.90 2.75
CA LEU A 63 -4.89 2.74 1.57
C LEU A 63 -4.94 1.86 0.31
N SER A 64 -6.10 1.79 -0.32
CA SER A 64 -6.33 0.98 -1.50
C SER A 64 -5.93 1.75 -2.76
N PRO A 65 -4.95 1.26 -3.55
CA PRO A 65 -4.59 1.88 -4.83
C PRO A 65 -5.65 1.62 -5.91
N ALA A 66 -6.44 0.55 -5.79
CA ALA A 66 -7.53 0.27 -6.72
C ALA A 66 -8.79 1.09 -6.38
N ARG A 67 -9.72 1.18 -7.35
CA ARG A 67 -11.06 1.71 -7.09
C ARG A 67 -11.83 0.82 -6.12
N LYS A 68 -12.83 1.38 -5.46
CA LYS A 68 -13.66 0.69 -4.46
C LYS A 68 -14.22 -0.64 -4.96
N GLU A 69 -14.62 -0.74 -6.23
CA GLU A 69 -15.21 -1.95 -6.81
C GLU A 69 -14.18 -3.08 -6.96
N LYS A 70 -12.90 -2.72 -7.15
CA LYS A 70 -11.78 -3.65 -7.34
C LYS A 70 -11.04 -4.01 -6.05
N CYS A 71 -11.36 -3.33 -4.95
CA CYS A 71 -10.81 -3.66 -3.64
C CYS A 71 -11.47 -4.94 -3.08
N SER A 72 -10.64 -5.86 -2.59
CA SER A 72 -11.09 -7.18 -2.13
C SER A 72 -12.20 -7.10 -1.08
N ILE A 73 -13.21 -7.95 -1.24
CA ILE A 73 -14.30 -8.11 -0.26
C ILE A 73 -13.74 -8.62 1.07
N LEU A 74 -12.69 -9.43 1.06
CA LEU A 74 -12.05 -9.93 2.28
C LEU A 74 -11.49 -8.79 3.12
N LEU A 75 -10.78 -7.83 2.49
CA LEU A 75 -10.31 -6.62 3.17
C LEU A 75 -11.48 -5.81 3.73
N LYS A 76 -12.54 -5.59 2.94
CA LYS A 76 -13.72 -4.83 3.41
C LYS A 76 -14.40 -5.49 4.60
N ARG A 77 -14.45 -6.82 4.65
CA ARG A 77 -15.07 -7.59 5.74
C ARG A 77 -14.26 -7.56 7.04
N THR A 78 -13.02 -7.11 7.02
CA THR A 78 -12.23 -6.94 8.26
C THR A 78 -12.75 -5.82 9.16
N GLY A 79 -13.59 -4.92 8.63
CA GLY A 79 -14.00 -3.72 9.35
C GLY A 79 -12.95 -2.60 9.35
N ALA A 80 -11.86 -2.77 8.60
CA ALA A 80 -10.85 -1.73 8.43
C ALA A 80 -11.45 -0.43 7.87
N THR A 81 -10.94 0.70 8.33
CA THR A 81 -11.12 1.97 7.60
C THR A 81 -10.31 1.89 6.32
N ILE A 82 -10.97 1.97 5.16
CA ILE A 82 -10.32 1.91 3.85
C ILE A 82 -10.46 3.26 3.14
N SER A 83 -9.34 3.85 2.74
CA SER A 83 -9.29 5.02 1.87
C SER A 83 -8.83 4.61 0.47
N TYR A 84 -9.42 5.19 -0.57
CA TYR A 84 -9.09 4.87 -1.97
C TYR A 84 -8.29 6.01 -2.58
N ILE A 85 -7.11 5.72 -3.15
CA ILE A 85 -6.23 6.74 -3.75
C ILE A 85 -6.93 7.57 -4.82
N ASN A 86 -7.80 6.93 -5.61
CA ASN A 86 -8.56 7.61 -6.66
C ASN A 86 -9.44 8.75 -6.13
N ASP A 87 -9.93 8.62 -4.89
CA ASP A 87 -10.80 9.61 -4.27
C ASP A 87 -9.98 10.79 -3.69
N GLN A 88 -8.66 10.61 -3.54
CA GLN A 88 -7.72 11.61 -2.99
C GLN A 88 -7.05 12.46 -4.07
N ARG A 89 -7.55 12.41 -5.32
CA ARG A 89 -6.93 13.08 -6.48
C ARG A 89 -6.80 14.60 -6.31
N SER A 90 -7.72 15.22 -5.56
CA SER A 90 -7.67 16.66 -5.25
C SER A 90 -6.46 17.05 -4.40
N ILE A 91 -6.00 16.16 -3.51
CA ILE A 91 -4.85 16.37 -2.62
C ILE A 91 -3.55 15.98 -3.32
N LEU A 92 -3.60 14.98 -4.21
CA LEU A 92 -2.42 14.43 -4.90
C LEU A 92 -2.00 15.22 -6.16
N TYR A 93 -2.83 16.14 -6.67
CA TYR A 93 -2.45 16.99 -7.79
C TYR A 93 -1.41 18.02 -7.33
N LEU A 94 -0.15 17.80 -7.72
CA LEU A 94 0.87 18.84 -7.68
C LEU A 94 0.41 20.01 -8.57
N SER A 95 0.21 21.18 -7.97
CA SER A 95 -0.01 22.42 -8.70
C SER A 95 1.18 22.60 -9.66
N LYS A 96 0.94 22.53 -10.97
CA LYS A 96 1.97 22.81 -11.97
C LYS A 96 2.51 24.22 -11.69
N LYS A 97 3.71 24.34 -11.11
CA LYS A 97 4.41 25.64 -11.08
C LYS A 97 4.53 26.11 -12.54
N LYS A 98 4.06 27.33 -12.83
CA LYS A 98 4.15 27.94 -14.15
C LYS A 98 5.62 27.87 -14.62
N LYS A 99 5.87 27.35 -15.83
CA LYS A 99 7.20 27.46 -16.47
C LYS A 99 7.56 28.96 -16.56
N PRO A 100 8.78 29.38 -16.20
CA PRO A 100 9.20 30.76 -16.42
C PRO A 100 9.15 31.07 -17.92
N PRO A 101 8.81 32.32 -18.31
CA PRO A 101 8.70 32.68 -19.72
C PRO A 101 10.04 32.43 -20.43
N LEU A 102 9.97 31.78 -21.61
CA LEU A 102 11.13 31.60 -22.48
C LEU A 102 11.67 32.98 -22.86
N ARG A 103 12.89 33.30 -22.42
CA ARG A 103 13.61 34.51 -22.82
C ARG A 103 14.01 34.36 -24.28
N THR A 104 13.23 34.93 -25.19
CA THR A 104 13.64 35.14 -26.59
C THR A 104 14.82 36.10 -26.60
N LYS A 105 15.99 35.64 -27.06
CA LYS A 105 17.11 36.52 -27.39
C LYS A 105 16.86 37.09 -28.77
N SER A 106 16.78 38.42 -28.87
CA SER A 106 16.93 39.19 -30.10
C SER A 106 18.41 39.40 -30.42
#